data_AF-A0A7R9JHK2-F1
#
_entry.id   AF-A0A7R9JHK2-F1
#
_cell.length_a   1.000
_cell.length_b   1.000
_cell.length_c   1.000
_cell.angle_alpha   90.00
_cell.angle_beta   90.00
_cell.angle_gamma   90.00
#
_symmetry.space_group_name_H-M   'P 1'
#
loop_
_entity.id
_entity.type
_entity.pdbx_description
1 polymer ?
#
loop_
_entity_poly.entity_id
_entity_poly.type
_entity_poly.pdbx_seq_one_letter_code
_entity_poly.pdbx_strand_id
1 'polypeptide(L)'
;RNGTGTETFRIDRGLSDPRNLGRLVEYDGKEDLDAWSQNTCNMINGTDASIFPPSLTDSNIYIFSTSMSFEFEKEVMYKDVMARKYINSPRNLEDSRVEESNECFCVGRGEKRQCHKRGVIDLYDCIGETKA
;
A
#
# COMPACT_ATOMS: atom_id res chain seq x y z
N ARG A 1 -9.74 13.87 10.72
CA ARG A 1 -9.03 14.12 12.00
C ARG A 1 -8.21 15.40 11.83
N ASN A 2 -8.38 16.42 12.68
CA ASN A 2 -7.62 17.68 12.57
C ASN A 2 -6.65 17.76 13.75
N GLY A 3 -5.34 17.83 13.48
CA GLY A 3 -4.31 17.89 14.53
C GLY A 3 -4.18 16.63 15.39
N THR A 4 -4.69 15.49 14.94
CA THR A 4 -4.62 14.21 15.67
C THR A 4 -3.94 13.15 14.80
N GLY A 5 -2.67 12.89 15.09
CA GLY A 5 -1.91 11.73 14.62
C GLY A 5 -1.13 11.18 15.81
N THR A 6 -1.53 10.01 16.28
CA THR A 6 -0.81 9.27 17.34
C THR A 6 0.11 8.22 16.75
N GLU A 7 -0.15 7.86 15.49
CA GLU A 7 0.55 6.85 14.72
C GLU A 7 1.93 7.37 14.31
N THR A 8 2.93 6.49 14.38
CA THR A 8 4.32 6.83 14.06
C THR A 8 4.79 6.09 12.81
N PHE A 9 5.64 6.73 12.03
CA PHE A 9 6.22 6.18 10.81
C PHE A 9 7.75 6.20 10.92
N ARG A 10 8.40 5.06 10.67
CA ARG A 10 9.85 5.01 10.49
C ARG A 10 10.17 4.90 9.00
N ILE A 11 10.73 5.98 8.46
CA ILE A 11 11.02 6.11 7.02
C ILE A 11 12.53 6.11 6.81
N ASP A 12 12.99 5.34 5.82
CA ASP A 12 14.39 5.30 5.43
C ASP A 12 14.78 6.59 4.68
N ARG A 13 15.87 7.22 5.16
CA ARG A 13 16.39 8.47 4.62
C ARG A 13 17.24 8.28 3.36
N GLY A 14 17.54 7.03 2.98
CA GLY A 14 18.35 6.71 1.81
C GLY A 14 19.83 7.11 1.92
N LEU A 15 20.34 7.34 3.14
CA LEU A 15 21.72 7.78 3.36
C LEU A 15 22.76 6.71 3.00
N SER A 16 22.45 5.44 3.29
CA SER A 16 23.29 4.29 2.95
C SER A 16 23.08 3.84 1.50
N ASP A 17 21.83 3.88 1.03
CA ASP A 17 21.43 3.53 -0.33
C ASP A 17 20.28 4.44 -0.79
N PRO A 18 20.48 5.32 -1.80
CA PRO A 18 19.45 6.20 -2.31
C PRO A 18 18.20 5.47 -2.81
N ARG A 19 18.30 4.18 -3.18
CA ARG A 19 17.16 3.35 -3.61
C ARG A 19 16.15 3.10 -2.49
N ASN A 20 16.53 3.32 -1.23
CA ASN A 20 15.64 3.18 -0.08
C ASN A 20 15.00 4.52 0.35
N LEU A 21 15.30 5.63 -0.32
CA LEU A 21 14.75 6.94 0.06
C LEU A 21 13.22 6.91 0.10
N GLY A 22 12.65 7.28 1.25
CA GLY A 22 11.20 7.35 1.44
C GLY A 22 10.55 6.00 1.71
N ARG A 23 11.30 4.90 1.70
CA ARG A 23 10.77 3.57 2.02
C ARG A 23 10.24 3.56 3.45
N LEU A 24 8.97 3.20 3.61
CA LEU A 24 8.40 2.98 4.93
C LEU A 24 8.92 1.65 5.47
N VAL A 25 9.46 1.68 6.69
CA VAL A 25 10.05 0.50 7.34
C VAL A 25 9.20 0.02 8.50
N GLU A 26 8.62 0.95 9.27
CA GLU A 26 7.68 0.60 10.34
C GLU A 26 6.50 1.56 10.36
N TYR A 27 5.34 1.00 10.71
CA TYR A 27 4.15 1.73 11.08
C TYR A 27 3.76 1.34 12.50
N ASP A 28 3.68 2.33 13.38
CA ASP A 28 3.34 2.17 14.79
C ASP A 28 4.17 1.09 15.52
N GLY A 29 5.48 1.10 15.26
CA GLY A 29 6.44 0.15 15.84
C GLY A 29 6.38 -1.27 15.27
N LYS A 30 5.59 -1.51 14.21
CA LYS A 30 5.50 -2.81 13.53
C LYS A 30 6.10 -2.74 12.12
N GLU A 31 6.87 -3.76 11.74
CA GLU A 31 7.42 -3.92 10.39
C GLU A 31 6.40 -4.57 9.42
N ASP A 32 5.37 -5.21 9.97
CA ASP A 32 4.22 -5.79 9.25
C ASP A 32 2.92 -5.44 9.98
N LEU A 33 1.82 -5.38 9.25
CA LEU A 33 0.48 -5.24 9.79
C LEU A 33 0.01 -6.56 10.44
N ASP A 34 -1.10 -6.49 11.17
CA ASP A 34 -1.78 -7.65 11.74
C ASP A 34 -3.29 -7.65 11.43
N ALA A 35 -3.69 -6.87 10.42
CA ALA A 35 -5.08 -6.72 10.01
C ALA A 35 -5.57 -7.89 9.15
N TRP A 36 -4.67 -8.59 8.46
CA TRP A 36 -5.02 -9.62 7.48
C TRP A 36 -4.60 -11.02 7.91
N SER A 37 -5.23 -12.00 7.28
CA SER A 37 -5.09 -13.42 7.66
C SER A 37 -3.76 -14.08 7.29
N GLN A 38 -2.98 -13.49 6.37
CA GLN A 38 -1.68 -14.01 5.95
C GLN A 38 -0.63 -12.90 5.94
N ASN A 39 0.62 -13.26 6.20
CA ASN A 39 1.74 -12.32 6.30
C ASN A 39 1.94 -11.49 5.02
N THR A 40 1.69 -12.06 3.84
CA THR A 40 1.88 -11.37 2.56
C THR A 40 1.00 -10.12 2.43
N CYS A 41 -0.28 -10.21 2.82
CA CYS A 41 -1.20 -9.06 2.82
C CYS A 41 -0.88 -8.04 3.91
N ASN A 42 -0.13 -8.45 4.94
CA ASN A 42 0.28 -7.60 6.04
C ASN A 42 1.59 -6.86 5.78
N MET A 43 2.33 -7.18 4.72
CA MET A 43 3.60 -6.53 4.42
C MET A 43 3.45 -5.02 4.23
N ILE A 44 4.37 -4.26 4.80
CA ILE A 44 4.50 -2.82 4.56
C ILE A 44 5.43 -2.61 3.36
N ASN A 45 4.86 -2.28 2.20
CA ASN A 45 5.64 -2.10 0.97
C ASN A 45 5.60 -0.66 0.47
N GLY A 46 6.76 -0.20 0.00
CA GLY A 46 6.88 1.07 -0.72
C GLY A 46 7.05 2.29 0.18
N THR A 47 6.51 3.43 -0.27
CA THR A 47 6.61 4.72 0.41
C THR A 47 5.23 5.21 0.88
N ASP A 48 5.17 6.33 1.58
CA ASP A 48 3.91 6.99 1.94
C ASP A 48 3.29 7.82 0.77
N ALA A 49 3.80 7.63 -0.45
CA ALA A 49 3.47 8.37 -1.67
C ALA A 49 3.87 9.85 -1.70
N SER A 50 4.54 10.38 -0.66
CA SER A 50 5.03 11.76 -0.65
C SER A 50 6.34 11.93 -1.44
N ILE A 51 7.18 10.89 -1.44
CA ILE A 51 8.45 10.84 -2.13
C ILE A 51 8.72 9.41 -2.60
N PHE A 52 9.49 9.29 -3.69
CA PHE A 52 9.93 8.01 -4.24
C PHE A 52 11.45 8.04 -4.45
N PRO A 53 12.12 6.87 -4.45
CA PRO A 53 13.53 6.78 -4.77
C PRO A 53 13.88 7.41 -6.13
N PRO A 54 15.09 7.97 -6.29
CA PRO A 54 15.55 8.49 -7.57
C PRO A 54 15.75 7.36 -8.59
N SER A 55 15.76 7.72 -9.88
CA SER A 55 16.02 6.78 -10.98
C SER A 55 15.08 5.58 -11.00
N LEU A 56 13.77 5.83 -10.79
CA LEU A 56 12.74 4.82 -11.00
C LEU A 56 12.93 4.17 -12.37
N THR A 57 12.59 2.89 -12.50
CA THR A 57 12.48 2.18 -13.78
C THR A 57 11.02 2.03 -14.17
N ASP A 58 10.73 1.40 -15.31
CA ASP A 58 9.34 1.02 -15.69
C ASP A 58 8.75 -0.09 -14.79
N SER A 59 9.41 -0.38 -13.67
CA SER A 59 8.94 -1.29 -12.62
C SER A 59 7.80 -0.66 -11.84
N ASN A 60 6.95 -1.51 -11.27
CA ASN A 60 5.89 -1.07 -10.37
C ASN A 60 6.47 -0.36 -9.15
N ILE A 61 5.80 0.70 -8.72
CA ILE A 61 6.05 1.37 -7.44
C ILE A 61 4.98 0.93 -6.44
N TYR A 62 5.32 0.91 -5.17
CA TYR A 62 4.40 0.55 -4.10
C TYR A 62 4.14 1.75 -3.20
N ILE A 63 2.92 1.84 -2.69
CA ILE A 63 2.56 2.82 -1.66
C ILE A 63 1.93 2.12 -0.47
N PHE A 64 2.22 2.60 0.72
CA PHE A 64 1.61 2.14 1.95
C PHE A 64 0.20 2.73 2.12
N SER A 65 -0.74 2.13 1.40
CA SER A 65 -2.19 2.24 1.59
C SER A 65 -2.72 0.85 1.26
N THR A 66 -2.70 -0.06 2.25
CA THR A 66 -2.82 -1.52 2.04
C THR A 66 -1.78 -2.09 1.06
N SER A 67 -0.59 -1.47 0.97
CA SER A 67 0.53 -1.89 0.12
C SER A 67 0.18 -2.09 -1.36
N MET A 68 -0.55 -1.12 -1.94
CA MET A 68 -0.94 -1.13 -3.35
C MET A 68 0.22 -0.85 -4.30
N SER A 69 0.16 -1.48 -5.48
CA SER A 69 1.11 -1.29 -6.57
C SER A 69 0.58 -0.34 -7.65
N PHE A 70 1.49 0.43 -8.25
CA PHE A 70 1.19 1.36 -9.32
C PHE A 70 2.13 1.11 -10.49
N GLU A 71 1.55 1.06 -11.69
CA GLU A 71 2.23 0.71 -12.93
C GLU A 71 2.56 1.98 -13.71
N PHE A 72 3.72 2.02 -14.36
CA PHE A 72 4.08 3.12 -15.25
C PHE A 72 3.11 3.15 -16.45
N GLU A 73 2.48 4.30 -16.69
CA GLU A 73 1.61 4.50 -17.86
C GLU A 73 2.40 5.18 -18.99
N LYS A 74 2.99 6.33 -18.70
CA LYS A 74 3.69 7.17 -19.69
C LYS A 74 4.48 8.31 -19.05
N GLU A 75 5.35 8.92 -19.82
CA GLU A 75 5.91 10.23 -19.50
C GLU A 75 4.90 11.34 -19.82
N VAL A 76 4.91 12.39 -18.99
CA VAL A 76 4.07 13.58 -19.13
C VAL A 76 4.90 14.82 -18.86
N MET A 77 4.61 15.92 -19.54
CA MET A 77 5.17 17.23 -19.20
C MET A 77 4.21 17.94 -18.25
N TYR A 78 4.66 18.25 -17.03
CA TYR A 78 3.89 19.01 -16.05
C TYR A 78 4.69 20.26 -15.64
N LYS A 79 4.18 21.45 -16.01
CA LYS A 79 4.84 22.74 -15.73
C LYS A 79 6.32 22.73 -16.14
N ASP A 80 6.58 22.33 -17.39
CA ASP A 80 7.91 22.23 -17.99
C ASP A 80 8.87 21.21 -17.33
N VAL A 81 8.37 20.37 -16.43
CA VAL A 81 9.10 19.25 -15.85
C VAL A 81 8.62 17.95 -16.49
N MET A 82 9.55 17.18 -17.04
CA MET A 82 9.28 15.81 -17.48
C MET A 82 9.03 14.94 -16.24
N ALA A 83 7.84 14.35 -16.17
CA ALA A 83 7.38 13.53 -15.08
C ALA A 83 6.91 12.17 -15.60
N ARG A 84 6.87 11.18 -14.71
CA ARG A 84 6.40 9.83 -15.02
C ARG A 84 5.05 9.63 -14.37
N LYS A 85 4.04 9.32 -15.19
CA LYS A 85 2.69 9.04 -14.72
C LYS A 85 2.58 7.56 -14.39
N TYR A 86 2.22 7.30 -13.14
CA TYR A 86 1.88 5.96 -12.66
C TYR A 86 0.38 5.88 -12.39
N ILE A 87 -0.22 4.73 -12.67
CA ILE A 87 -1.65 4.45 -12.45
C ILE A 87 -1.81 3.26 -11.52
N ASN A 88 -2.92 3.21 -10.79
CA ASN A 88 -3.22 2.09 -9.91
C ASN A 88 -3.27 0.78 -10.73
N SER A 89 -2.55 -0.26 -10.29
CA SER A 89 -2.61 -1.56 -10.94
C SER A 89 -4.03 -2.12 -10.86
N PRO A 90 -4.62 -2.62 -11.97
CA PRO A 90 -5.93 -3.27 -11.93
C PRO A 90 -5.96 -4.50 -11.01
N ARG A 91 -4.78 -5.06 -10.68
CA ARG A 91 -4.63 -6.22 -9.78
C ARG A 91 -4.91 -5.90 -8.32
N ASN A 92 -4.72 -4.65 -7.88
CA ASN A 92 -4.80 -4.31 -6.44
C ASN A 92 -6.15 -4.65 -5.79
N LEU A 93 -7.24 -4.49 -6.55
CA LEU A 93 -8.61 -4.75 -6.08
C LEU A 93 -9.33 -5.76 -6.97
N GLU A 94 -8.59 -6.59 -7.70
CA GLU A 94 -9.20 -7.64 -8.50
C GLU A 94 -9.71 -8.78 -7.62
N ASP A 95 -10.72 -9.50 -8.11
CA ASP A 95 -11.25 -10.69 -7.47
C ASP A 95 -10.15 -11.75 -7.26
N SER A 96 -10.12 -12.35 -6.07
CA SER A 96 -9.17 -13.42 -5.72
C SER A 96 -9.16 -14.61 -6.68
N ARG A 97 -10.24 -14.83 -7.46
CA ARG A 97 -10.30 -15.88 -8.49
C ARG A 97 -9.49 -15.56 -9.74
N VAL A 98 -9.12 -14.29 -9.94
CA VAL A 98 -8.30 -13.79 -11.05
C VAL A 98 -6.91 -13.40 -10.56
N GLU A 99 -6.80 -12.80 -9.38
CA GLU A 99 -5.55 -12.47 -8.71
C GLU A 99 -5.48 -13.18 -7.36
N GLU A 100 -4.92 -14.40 -7.35
CA GLU A 100 -4.91 -15.29 -6.18
C GLU A 100 -4.22 -14.66 -4.96
N SER A 101 -3.26 -13.76 -5.16
CA SER A 101 -2.60 -13.05 -4.05
C SER A 101 -3.56 -12.20 -3.21
N ASN A 102 -4.74 -11.85 -3.75
CA ASN A 102 -5.73 -11.06 -3.04
C ASN A 102 -6.60 -11.89 -2.07
N GLU A 103 -6.48 -13.21 -2.05
CA GLU A 103 -7.29 -14.06 -1.16
C GLU A 103 -7.09 -13.69 0.32
N CYS A 104 -5.89 -13.26 0.73
CA CYS A 104 -5.62 -12.92 2.12
C CYS A 104 -6.26 -11.60 2.60
N PHE A 105 -6.70 -10.74 1.67
CA PHE A 105 -7.51 -9.54 1.96
C PHE A 105 -8.99 -9.88 2.17
N CYS A 106 -9.40 -11.11 1.87
CA CYS A 106 -10.77 -11.55 2.14
C CYS A 106 -10.95 -11.86 3.63
N VAL A 107 -11.72 -11.01 4.30
CA VAL A 107 -12.14 -11.22 5.68
C VAL A 107 -13.36 -12.14 5.74
N GLY A 108 -13.37 -13.05 6.72
CA GLY A 108 -14.52 -13.91 7.00
C GLY A 108 -15.13 -13.52 8.33
N ARG A 109 -16.37 -13.02 8.32
CA ARG A 109 -17.16 -12.86 9.57
C ARG A 109 -18.12 -14.04 9.66
N GLY A 110 -17.77 -15.05 10.47
CA GLY A 110 -18.53 -16.30 10.63
C GLY A 110 -17.89 -17.51 9.93
N GLU A 111 -18.69 -18.53 9.62
CA GLU A 111 -18.19 -19.85 9.17
C GLU A 111 -17.64 -19.90 7.73
N LYS A 112 -17.75 -18.81 6.95
CA LYS A 112 -17.25 -18.76 5.56
C LYS A 112 -16.45 -17.48 5.30
N ARG A 113 -15.22 -17.66 4.80
CA ARG A 113 -14.44 -16.59 4.18
C ARG A 113 -15.19 -16.14 2.93
N GLN A 114 -15.66 -14.90 2.89
CA GLN A 114 -16.36 -14.37 1.72
C GLN A 114 -15.57 -13.20 1.16
N CYS A 115 -14.93 -13.43 0.01
CA CYS A 115 -14.32 -12.36 -0.75
C CYS A 115 -15.40 -11.44 -1.35
N HIS A 116 -15.17 -10.13 -1.27
CA HIS A 116 -15.96 -9.16 -2.02
C HIS A 116 -15.69 -9.29 -3.52
N LYS A 117 -16.59 -8.73 -4.33
CA LYS A 117 -16.37 -8.61 -5.77
C LYS A 117 -15.25 -7.60 -6.04
N ARG A 118 -14.64 -7.69 -7.22
CA ARG A 118 -13.62 -6.75 -7.70
C ARG A 118 -13.99 -5.27 -7.46
N GLY A 119 -12.99 -4.46 -7.15
CA GLY A 119 -13.09 -3.03 -6.88
C GLY A 119 -13.36 -2.67 -5.42
N VAL A 120 -13.38 -3.65 -4.50
CA VAL A 120 -13.72 -3.45 -3.08
C VAL A 120 -12.74 -4.18 -2.18
N ILE A 121 -12.37 -3.55 -1.06
CA ILE A 121 -11.62 -4.13 0.06
C ILE A 121 -12.34 -3.78 1.38
N ASP A 122 -12.43 -4.73 2.31
CA ASP A 122 -13.04 -4.49 3.64
C ASP A 122 -11.99 -3.95 4.61
N LEU A 123 -12.13 -2.70 5.04
CA LEU A 123 -11.21 -2.04 5.97
C LEU A 123 -11.72 -2.02 7.43
N TYR A 124 -12.72 -2.84 7.77
CA TYR A 124 -13.34 -2.79 9.08
C TYR A 124 -12.35 -3.00 10.23
N ASP A 125 -11.44 -3.98 10.13
CA ASP A 125 -10.45 -4.24 11.17
C ASP A 125 -9.41 -3.11 11.31
N CYS A 126 -9.29 -2.25 10.28
CA CYS A 126 -8.45 -1.06 10.32
C CYS A 126 -9.18 0.18 10.89
N ILE A 127 -10.51 0.25 10.76
CA ILE A 127 -11.29 1.49 10.99
C ILE A 127 -12.27 1.37 12.19
N GLY A 128 -12.76 0.19 12.54
CA GLY A 128 -13.75 -0.04 13.61
C GLY A 128 -13.13 -0.71 14.85
N GLU A 129 -13.43 -0.36 16.10
CA GLU A 129 -14.12 0.78 16.71
C GLU A 129 -13.10 1.53 17.58
N THR A 130 -13.18 2.86 17.59
CA THR A 130 -12.68 3.66 18.72
C THR A 130 -13.39 3.13 19.96
N LYS A 131 -12.69 2.50 20.91
CA LYS A 131 -13.25 2.27 22.25
C LYS A 131 -13.69 3.63 22.79
N ALA A 132 -15.00 3.84 22.87
CA ALA A 132 -15.60 4.95 23.60
C ALA A 132 -15.39 4.77 25.11
#